data_AF-A0A3C1TN59-F1
#
_entry.id   AF-A0A3C1TN59-F1
#
_cell.length_a   1.000
_cell.length_b   1.000
_cell.length_c   1.000
_cell.angle_alpha   90.00
_cell.angle_beta   90.00
_cell.angle_gamma   90.00
#
_symmetry.space_group_name_H-M   'P 1'
#
loop_
_entity.id
_entity.type
_entity.pdbx_description
1 polymer ?
#
loop_
_entity_poly.entity_id
_entity_poly.type
_entity_poly.pdbx_seq_one_letter_code
_entity_poly.pdbx_strand_id
1 'polypeptide(L)'
;MKQNHLRLYFLLSGFLFILDQFLKYLAFHNQSFRFYIIKPWLGWEYFPNPGIAFGLPVPQLFILILTPLILSSLAIWWLKNKNKTNHFYIGVCLIFAGALSNLIDRIVFSITIDYFRVLTSVMNLADITIVVGAILLLYKSKK
;
A
#
# COMPACT_ATOMS: atom_id res chain seq x y z
N MET A 1 -19.85 -13.23 -12.28
CA MET A 1 -18.53 -12.64 -12.65
C MET A 1 -17.68 -13.75 -13.27
N LYS A 2 -17.06 -13.57 -14.45
CA LYS A 2 -16.19 -14.60 -15.02
C LYS A 2 -15.00 -14.80 -14.08
N GLN A 3 -14.77 -16.03 -13.61
CA GLN A 3 -13.76 -16.41 -12.62
C GLN A 3 -12.34 -15.90 -12.94
N ASN A 4 -12.08 -15.63 -14.23
CA ASN A 4 -10.82 -15.11 -14.75
C ASN A 4 -10.45 -13.71 -14.25
N HIS A 5 -11.43 -12.83 -14.00
CA HIS A 5 -11.12 -11.46 -13.52
C HIS A 5 -10.60 -11.45 -12.09
N LEU A 6 -11.17 -12.30 -11.22
CA LEU A 6 -10.72 -12.38 -9.84
C LEU A 6 -9.27 -12.91 -9.74
N ARG A 7 -8.95 -13.94 -10.52
CA ARG A 7 -7.57 -14.46 -10.63
C ARG A 7 -6.62 -13.37 -11.09
N LEU A 8 -7.00 -12.60 -12.10
CA LEU A 8 -6.20 -11.48 -12.59
C LEU A 8 -5.95 -10.42 -11.49
N TYR A 9 -6.98 -10.04 -10.73
CA TYR A 9 -6.82 -9.06 -9.65
C TYR A 9 -5.90 -9.55 -8.54
N PHE A 10 -5.99 -10.84 -8.16
CA PHE A 10 -5.08 -11.45 -7.20
C PHE A 10 -3.63 -11.49 -7.70
N LEU A 11 -3.42 -11.87 -8.96
CA LEU A 11 -2.08 -11.88 -9.57
C LEU A 11 -1.49 -10.47 -9.65
N LEU A 12 -2.30 -9.49 -10.04
CA LEU A 12 -1.89 -8.09 -10.08
C LEU A 12 -1.52 -7.57 -8.68
N SER A 13 -2.36 -7.80 -7.67
CA SER A 13 -2.08 -7.36 -6.30
C SER A 13 -0.86 -8.09 -5.70
N GLY A 14 -0.69 -9.38 -6.00
CA GLY A 14 0.49 -10.14 -5.59
C GLY A 14 1.77 -9.63 -6.25
N PHE A 15 1.72 -9.30 -7.55
CA PHE A 15 2.83 -8.67 -8.25
C PHE A 15 3.20 -7.32 -7.64
N LEU A 16 2.22 -6.46 -7.38
CA LEU A 16 2.45 -5.14 -6.78
C LEU A 16 3.03 -5.24 -5.36
N PHE A 17 2.59 -6.21 -4.56
CA PHE A 17 3.17 -6.53 -3.26
C PHE A 17 4.65 -6.93 -3.37
N ILE A 18 4.96 -7.87 -4.27
CA ILE A 18 6.35 -8.33 -4.49
C ILE A 18 7.22 -7.17 -4.99
N LEU A 19 6.70 -6.37 -5.93
CA LEU A 19 7.41 -5.21 -6.47
C LEU A 19 7.70 -4.19 -5.37
N ASP A 20 6.73 -3.89 -4.50
CA ASP A 20 6.95 -2.96 -3.40
C ASP A 20 8.02 -3.47 -2.43
N GLN A 21 7.95 -4.73 -2.00
CA GLN A 21 8.97 -5.34 -1.12
C GLN A 21 10.36 -5.35 -1.77
N PHE A 22 10.44 -5.59 -3.08
CA PHE A 22 11.69 -5.50 -3.83
C PHE A 22 12.25 -4.06 -3.87
N LEU A 23 11.42 -3.06 -4.12
CA LEU A 23 11.83 -1.66 -4.14
C LEU A 23 12.28 -1.18 -2.75
N LYS A 24 11.59 -1.62 -1.69
CA LYS A 24 12.00 -1.39 -0.30
C LYS A 24 13.34 -2.02 0.02
N TYR A 25 13.56 -3.25 -0.42
CA TYR A 25 14.85 -3.92 -0.30
C TYR A 25 15.97 -3.10 -0.96
N LEU A 26 15.76 -2.61 -2.19
CA LEU A 26 16.74 -1.78 -2.88
C LEU A 26 17.02 -0.47 -2.13
N ALA A 27 15.98 0.20 -1.64
CA ALA A 27 16.13 1.45 -0.89
C ALA A 27 16.89 1.25 0.43
N PHE A 28 16.53 0.20 1.18
CA PHE A 28 17.13 -0.12 2.47
C PHE A 28 18.61 -0.48 2.37
N HIS A 29 19.02 -1.17 1.31
CA HIS A 29 20.43 -1.55 1.08
C HIS A 29 21.27 -0.43 0.46
N ASN A 30 20.64 0.62 -0.08
CA ASN A 30 21.31 1.73 -0.74
C ASN A 30 20.90 3.08 -0.13
N GLN A 31 21.02 3.23 1.19
CA GLN A 31 20.47 4.37 1.94
C GLN A 31 21.03 5.74 1.50
N SER A 32 22.29 5.77 1.03
CA SER A 32 22.93 6.99 0.52
C SER A 32 22.57 7.32 -0.93
N PHE A 33 21.99 6.37 -1.67
CA PHE A 33 21.62 6.58 -3.07
C PHE A 33 20.42 7.52 -3.17
N ARG A 34 20.58 8.59 -3.96
CA ARG A 34 19.54 9.56 -4.25
C ARG A 34 19.57 9.93 -5.71
N PHE A 35 18.42 9.93 -6.34
CA PHE A 35 18.27 10.33 -7.73
C PHE A 35 17.02 11.20 -7.88
N TYR A 36 17.16 12.38 -8.48
CA TYR A 36 16.04 13.30 -8.67
C TYR A 36 15.80 13.52 -10.15
N ILE A 37 14.57 13.25 -10.59
CA ILE A 37 14.08 13.60 -11.92
C ILE A 37 13.82 15.11 -11.98
N ILE A 38 13.15 15.64 -10.93
CA ILE A 38 12.90 17.07 -10.76
C ILE A 38 13.35 17.42 -9.35
N LYS A 39 14.42 18.20 -9.20
CA LYS A 39 14.98 18.53 -7.89
C LYS A 39 14.20 19.68 -7.23
N PRO A 40 13.83 19.62 -5.94
CA PRO A 40 13.87 18.46 -5.04
C PRO A 40 12.57 17.63 -5.07
N TRP A 41 11.63 17.87 -5.98
CA TRP A 41 10.24 17.43 -5.88
C TRP A 41 9.94 15.98 -6.30
N LEU A 42 10.71 15.38 -7.20
CA LEU A 42 10.40 14.06 -7.75
C LEU A 42 11.66 13.22 -7.90
N GLY A 43 11.69 12.06 -7.25
CA GLY A 43 12.89 11.23 -7.27
C GLY A 43 12.81 9.97 -6.41
N TRP A 44 13.96 9.35 -6.27
CA TRP A 44 14.25 8.21 -5.42
C TRP A 44 15.16 8.64 -4.27
N GLU A 45 14.76 8.33 -3.04
CA GLU A 45 15.63 8.43 -1.87
C GLU A 45 15.11 7.51 -0.76
N TYR A 46 16.00 6.91 0.02
CA TYR A 46 15.59 6.15 1.20
C TYR A 46 15.07 7.08 2.31
N PHE A 47 13.88 6.79 2.83
CA PHE A 47 13.28 7.47 3.97
C PHE A 47 12.70 6.46 4.97
N PRO A 48 13.28 6.32 6.17
CA PRO A 48 12.72 5.48 7.22
C PRO A 48 11.55 6.21 7.91
N ASN A 49 10.33 5.72 7.69
CA ASN A 49 9.13 6.35 8.21
C ASN A 49 8.63 5.64 9.48
N PRO A 50 8.80 6.22 10.69
CA PRO A 50 8.30 5.65 11.94
C PRO A 50 6.79 5.83 12.13
N GLY A 51 6.16 6.70 11.34
CA GLY A 51 4.75 7.04 11.46
C GLY A 51 3.88 6.33 10.40
N ILE A 52 2.90 7.07 9.91
CA ILE A 52 2.09 6.70 8.74
C ILE A 52 2.41 7.63 7.56
N ALA A 53 1.64 7.55 6.48
CA ALA A 53 1.80 8.43 5.32
C ALA A 53 1.90 9.91 5.74
N PHE A 54 2.69 10.68 4.97
CA PHE A 54 3.01 12.09 5.25
C PHE A 54 3.79 12.35 6.55
N GLY A 55 4.42 11.32 7.13
CA GLY A 55 5.21 11.46 8.35
C GLY A 55 4.37 11.78 9.59
N LEU A 56 3.06 11.53 9.55
CA LEU A 56 2.18 11.79 10.68
C LEU A 56 2.59 10.89 11.86
N PRO A 57 2.89 11.49 13.04
CA PRO A 57 3.36 10.73 14.18
C PRO A 57 2.19 9.94 14.78
N VAL A 58 2.24 8.62 14.64
CA VAL A 58 1.31 7.69 15.26
C VAL A 58 2.14 6.64 15.99
N PRO A 59 1.84 6.32 17.27
CA PRO A 59 2.65 5.35 17.98
C PRO A 59 2.59 3.98 17.29
N GLN A 60 3.75 3.33 17.18
CA GLN A 60 3.94 2.01 16.53
C GLN A 60 2.84 1.01 16.88
N LEU A 61 2.53 0.91 18.17
CA LEU A 61 1.56 -0.05 18.71
C LEU A 61 0.16 0.18 18.13
N PHE A 62 -0.26 1.44 17.96
CA PHE A 62 -1.55 1.74 17.33
C PHE A 62 -1.58 1.26 15.89
N ILE A 63 -0.51 1.47 15.12
CA ILE A 63 -0.48 1.05 13.71
C ILE A 63 -0.50 -0.48 13.59
N LEU A 64 0.25 -1.17 14.45
CA LEU A 64 0.29 -2.64 14.50
C LEU A 64 -1.05 -3.27 14.91
N ILE A 65 -1.89 -2.56 15.68
CA ILE A 65 -3.23 -3.03 16.06
C ILE A 65 -4.27 -2.64 15.00
N LEU A 66 -4.23 -1.39 14.53
CA LEU A 66 -5.23 -0.86 13.59
C LEU A 66 -5.12 -1.52 12.21
N THR A 67 -3.92 -1.82 11.73
CA THR A 67 -3.74 -2.39 10.38
C THR A 67 -4.40 -3.78 10.26
N PRO A 68 -4.14 -4.76 11.15
CA PRO A 68 -4.86 -6.04 11.14
C PRO A 68 -6.37 -5.90 11.37
N LEU A 69 -6.80 -4.93 12.21
CA LEU A 69 -8.22 -4.68 12.45
C LEU A 69 -8.95 -4.20 11.19
N ILE A 70 -8.35 -3.26 10.44
CA ILE A 70 -8.86 -2.76 9.16
C ILE A 70 -8.89 -3.89 8.13
N LEU A 71 -7.82 -4.67 8.02
CA LEU A 71 -7.76 -5.82 7.11
C LEU A 71 -8.83 -6.86 7.45
N SER A 72 -9.01 -7.18 8.72
CA SER A 72 -10.06 -8.11 9.18
C SER A 72 -11.46 -7.58 8.86
N SER A 73 -11.69 -6.28 9.04
CA SER A 73 -12.95 -5.62 8.71
C SER A 73 -13.24 -5.67 7.21
N LEU A 74 -12.23 -5.42 6.37
CA LEU A 74 -12.31 -5.56 4.92
C LEU A 74 -12.56 -7.01 4.48
N ALA A 75 -11.95 -8.00 5.13
CA ALA A 75 -12.22 -9.42 4.88
C ALA A 75 -13.69 -9.77 5.19
N ILE A 76 -14.20 -9.30 6.33
CA ILE A 76 -15.60 -9.52 6.71
C ILE A 76 -16.54 -8.83 5.72
N TRP A 77 -16.22 -7.60 5.31
CA TRP A 77 -17.01 -6.86 4.32
C TRP A 77 -17.00 -7.55 2.95
N TRP A 78 -15.86 -8.11 2.54
CA TRP A 78 -15.78 -8.99 1.38
C TRP A 78 -16.70 -10.20 1.52
N LEU A 79 -16.69 -10.92 2.63
CA LEU A 79 -17.55 -12.10 2.77
C LEU A 79 -19.05 -11.72 2.76
N LYS A 80 -19.43 -10.63 3.41
CA LYS A 80 -20.83 -10.22 3.58
C LYS A 80 -21.43 -9.47 2.39
N ASN A 81 -20.62 -8.74 1.61
CA ASN A 81 -21.15 -7.92 0.52
C ASN A 81 -21.69 -8.81 -0.62
N LYS A 82 -23.01 -8.77 -0.87
CA LYS A 82 -23.64 -9.54 -1.95
C LYS A 82 -23.54 -8.86 -3.32
N ASN A 83 -23.31 -7.55 -3.36
CA ASN A 83 -23.26 -6.76 -4.59
C ASN A 83 -21.82 -6.33 -4.91
N LYS A 84 -20.97 -7.30 -5.23
CA LYS A 84 -19.56 -7.04 -5.56
C LYS A 84 -19.40 -6.65 -7.03
N THR A 85 -18.84 -5.47 -7.29
CA THR A 85 -18.46 -4.99 -8.62
C THR A 85 -16.98 -5.25 -8.89
N ASN A 86 -16.52 -5.13 -10.13
CA ASN A 86 -15.09 -5.24 -10.44
C ASN A 86 -14.24 -4.27 -9.60
N HIS A 87 -14.68 -3.01 -9.48
CA HIS A 87 -14.03 -1.99 -8.64
C HIS A 87 -13.93 -2.43 -7.17
N PHE A 88 -14.96 -3.08 -6.63
CA PHE A 88 -14.91 -3.66 -5.29
C PHE A 88 -13.80 -4.71 -5.18
N TYR A 89 -13.74 -5.65 -6.12
CA TYR A 89 -12.77 -6.74 -6.09
C TYR A 89 -11.33 -6.23 -6.16
N ILE A 90 -11.03 -5.42 -7.18
CA ILE A 90 -9.67 -4.88 -7.33
C ILE A 90 -9.31 -3.93 -6.18
N GLY A 91 -10.27 -3.14 -5.68
CA GLY A 91 -10.05 -2.22 -4.58
C GLY A 91 -9.64 -2.93 -3.30
N VAL A 92 -10.36 -3.99 -2.90
CA VAL A 92 -9.99 -4.80 -1.73
C VAL A 92 -8.63 -5.48 -1.94
N CYS A 93 -8.37 -6.09 -3.10
CA CYS A 93 -7.09 -6.75 -3.38
C CYS A 93 -5.90 -5.78 -3.27
N LEU A 94 -6.03 -4.56 -3.80
CA LEU A 94 -4.99 -3.53 -3.73
C LEU A 94 -4.73 -3.04 -2.30
N ILE A 95 -5.79 -2.79 -1.52
CA ILE A 95 -5.62 -2.38 -0.10
C ILE A 95 -4.95 -3.49 0.69
N PHE A 96 -5.35 -4.75 0.50
CA PHE A 96 -4.71 -5.88 1.17
C PHE A 96 -3.22 -5.99 0.84
N ALA A 97 -2.86 -5.90 -0.44
CA ALA A 97 -1.46 -5.97 -0.86
C ALA A 97 -0.62 -4.85 -0.23
N GLY A 98 -1.06 -3.59 -0.34
CA GLY A 98 -0.30 -2.47 0.20
C GLY A 98 -0.22 -2.49 1.73
N ALA A 99 -1.35 -2.70 2.42
CA ALA A 99 -1.37 -2.72 3.87
C ALA A 99 -0.56 -3.90 4.46
N LEU A 100 -0.58 -5.06 3.81
CA LEU A 100 0.26 -6.19 4.22
C LEU A 100 1.74 -5.89 4.04
N SER A 101 2.15 -5.31 2.90
CA SER A 101 3.55 -4.91 2.67
C SER A 101 4.04 -3.94 3.74
N ASN A 102 3.27 -2.89 4.04
CA ASN A 102 3.58 -1.91 5.06
C ASN A 102 3.53 -2.48 6.49
N LEU A 103 2.74 -3.52 6.75
CA LEU A 103 2.71 -4.22 8.03
C LEU A 103 3.95 -5.09 8.23
N ILE A 104 4.42 -5.78 7.17
CA ILE A 104 5.64 -6.58 7.23
C ILE A 104 6.83 -5.72 7.63
N ASP A 105 7.02 -4.56 6.99
CA ASP A 105 8.12 -3.66 7.36
C ASP A 105 8.06 -3.27 8.83
N ARG A 106 6.86 -2.96 9.34
CA ARG A 106 6.69 -2.55 10.75
C ARG A 106 6.97 -3.67 11.72
N ILE A 107 6.66 -4.92 11.37
CA ILE A 107 6.97 -6.09 12.19
C ILE A 107 8.48 -6.38 12.18
N VAL A 108 9.14 -6.25 11.03
CA VAL A 108 10.55 -6.63 10.85
C VAL A 108 11.51 -5.53 11.26
N PHE A 109 11.24 -4.28 10.87
CA PHE A 109 12.15 -3.14 11.00
C PHE A 109 11.67 -2.07 11.99
N SER A 110 10.46 -2.22 12.55
CA SER A 110 9.81 -1.18 13.36
C SER A 110 9.59 0.16 12.64
N ILE A 111 9.66 0.21 11.31
CA ILE A 111 9.40 1.39 10.47
C ILE A 111 8.71 0.95 9.18
N THR A 112 8.24 1.89 8.37
CA THR A 112 7.94 1.65 6.95
C THR A 112 9.08 2.19 6.10
N ILE A 113 9.50 1.46 5.08
CA ILE A 113 10.55 1.91 4.16
C ILE A 113 9.88 2.68 3.01
N ASP A 114 10.09 3.99 2.98
CA ASP A 114 9.65 4.86 1.87
C ASP A 114 10.84 5.15 0.96
N TYR A 115 10.57 5.29 -0.35
CA TYR A 115 11.63 5.39 -1.35
C TYR A 115 11.34 6.33 -2.52
N PHE A 116 10.08 6.71 -2.72
CA PHE A 116 9.64 7.53 -3.85
C PHE A 116 9.23 8.92 -3.36
N ARG A 117 10.03 9.94 -3.69
CA ARG A 117 9.71 11.32 -3.35
C ARG A 117 8.70 11.89 -4.34
N VAL A 118 7.62 12.45 -3.81
CA VAL A 118 6.67 13.30 -4.52
C VAL A 118 6.38 14.56 -3.71
N LEU A 119 6.74 15.70 -4.28
CA LEU A 119 6.68 17.02 -3.66
C LEU A 119 7.45 17.03 -2.32
N THR A 120 6.74 17.28 -1.22
CA THR A 120 7.30 17.35 0.13
C THR A 120 7.34 15.99 0.84
N SER A 121 6.72 14.96 0.27
CA SER A 121 6.54 13.66 0.91
C SER A 121 7.36 12.58 0.24
N VAL A 122 7.77 11.58 1.02
CA VAL A 122 8.33 10.32 0.50
C VAL A 122 7.30 9.24 0.82
N MET A 123 7.04 8.37 -0.14
CA MET A 123 6.08 7.28 -0.01
C MET A 123 6.63 6.02 -0.67
N ASN A 124 5.90 4.93 -0.56
CA ASN A 124 6.18 3.67 -1.24
C ASN A 124 5.02 3.28 -2.18
N LEU A 125 5.22 2.22 -2.97
CA LEU A 125 4.20 1.70 -3.86
C LEU A 125 3.00 1.14 -3.08
N ALA A 126 3.22 0.57 -1.89
CA ALA A 126 2.14 0.13 -1.03
C ALA A 126 1.16 1.26 -0.67
N ASP A 127 1.62 2.48 -0.36
CA ASP A 127 0.76 3.64 -0.10
C ASP A 127 -0.09 4.00 -1.31
N ILE A 128 0.52 4.01 -2.51
CA ILE A 128 -0.19 4.27 -3.78
C ILE A 128 -1.28 3.22 -3.98
N THR A 129 -0.97 1.94 -3.80
CA THR A 129 -1.96 0.86 -3.97
C THR A 129 -3.11 0.94 -2.96
N ILE A 130 -2.85 1.33 -1.71
CA ILE A 130 -3.89 1.56 -0.71
C ILE A 130 -4.80 2.71 -1.16
N VAL A 131 -4.24 3.85 -1.58
CA VAL A 131 -5.01 5.02 -2.02
C VAL A 131 -5.86 4.70 -3.24
N VAL A 132 -5.27 4.07 -4.27
CA VAL A 132 -6.01 3.65 -5.47
C VAL A 132 -7.11 2.65 -5.11
N GLY A 133 -6.81 1.68 -4.25
CA GLY A 133 -7.79 0.72 -3.77
C GLY A 133 -8.95 1.37 -3.04
N ALA A 134 -8.68 2.33 -2.16
CA ALA A 134 -9.70 3.10 -1.46
C ALA A 134 -10.58 3.91 -2.41
N ILE A 135 -9.99 4.60 -3.40
CA ILE A 135 -10.73 5.32 -4.44
C ILE A 135 -11.66 4.38 -5.22
N LEU A 136 -11.19 3.19 -5.59
CA LEU A 136 -12.01 2.19 -6.30
C LEU A 136 -13.19 1.68 -5.45
N LEU A 137 -13.01 1.54 -4.14
CA LEU A 137 -14.10 1.16 -3.24
C LEU A 137 -15.15 2.27 -3.07
N LEU A 138 -14.71 3.53 -3.06
CA LEU A 138 -15.59 4.70 -2.97
C LEU A 138 -16.23 5.05 -4.31
N TYR A 139 -15.67 4.57 -5.42
CA TYR A 139 -16.21 4.82 -6.75
C TYR A 139 -17.60 4.19 -6.90
N LYS A 140 -18.61 5.05 -6.89
CA LYS A 140 -19.99 4.67 -7.11
C LYS A 140 -20.25 4.60 -8.61
N SER A 141 -20.18 3.39 -9.17
CA SER A 141 -20.71 3.16 -10.52
C SER A 141 -22.20 3.51 -10.49
N LYS A 142 -22.64 4.48 -11.32
CA LYS A 142 -24.07 4.59 -11.63
C LYS A 142 -24.50 3.21 -12.15
N LYS A 143 -25.52 2.63 -11.52
CA LYS A 143 -26.19 1.44 -12.01
C LYS A 143 -27.04 1.82 -13.21
#